data_AF-E8ZA48-F1
#
_entry.id   AF-E8ZA48-F1
#
_cell.length_a   1.000
_cell.length_b   1.000
_cell.length_c   1.000
_cell.angle_alpha   90.00
_cell.angle_beta   90.00
_cell.angle_gamma   90.00
#
_symmetry.space_group_name_H-M   'P 1'
#
loop_
_entity.id
_entity.type
_entity.pdbx_description
1 polymer ?
#
loop_
_entity_poly.entity_id
_entity_poly.type
_entity_poly.pdbx_seq_one_letter_code
_entity_poly.pdbx_strand_id
1 'polypeptide(L)'
;KSVGGGVVVVLAERDKEEMEMDIAKLEFDFMGTSVICRSGSPLILADLKKVSVSKARAIIVLATDENADQSDARALRVVLSLTGVKEGLRGHVVVEMSDLDNEPLVKLVGGGVIETVVAHDVIGRLMIQCALQPGLAQIWEDILGFENSEFYIQRWLQLDGQRFGDVLISFPDAIPCGVKVAADGGKIILNPDDNYILKEGDEVLVIAEDDDTYAPGPIPEVRRPFFQKIIDPPKYPEKILFCGWRRDIDDMIMVLEAILAPGSELWMFNEVLVSEREKKLIDGGLDISSLVNIKLVHRQGNAVIRRHLESLPLETFDSILILAEESLEDSVVHSDSRSLATLLLIRDIQSKRLPNKDVKLTSTSLRLAGFSHHSWIREMQQASDRSIIISEILDSRTRNLVSVSRISDYVLSNELVS
;
A
#
# COMPACT_ATOMS: atom_id res chain seq x y z
N LYS A 1 10.42 25.54 -7.95
CA LYS A 1 9.72 25.94 -9.20
C LYS A 1 9.39 24.70 -10.00
N SER A 2 8.20 24.13 -9.73
CA SER A 2 7.53 23.10 -10.52
C SER A 2 7.85 23.19 -12.02
N VAL A 3 8.19 22.06 -12.62
CA VAL A 3 8.70 21.88 -14.00
C VAL A 3 7.77 22.49 -15.08
N GLY A 4 6.56 22.92 -14.71
CA GLY A 4 5.67 23.70 -15.57
C GLY A 4 4.88 22.84 -16.56
N GLY A 5 4.73 21.55 -16.26
CA GLY A 5 4.01 20.58 -17.06
C GLY A 5 4.91 19.70 -17.93
N GLY A 6 4.49 18.43 -18.09
CA GLY A 6 5.18 17.45 -18.92
C GLY A 6 4.43 17.07 -20.20
N VAL A 7 4.89 15.98 -20.83
CA VAL A 7 4.16 15.30 -21.90
C VAL A 7 3.94 13.85 -21.49
N VAL A 8 2.69 13.42 -21.47
CA VAL A 8 2.28 12.03 -21.27
C VAL A 8 1.68 11.51 -22.58
N VAL A 9 2.13 10.33 -23.03
CA VAL A 9 1.62 9.72 -24.27
C VAL A 9 0.96 8.40 -23.91
N VAL A 10 -0.32 8.27 -24.21
CA VAL A 10 -1.14 7.08 -23.95
C VAL A 10 -1.26 6.29 -25.26
N LEU A 11 -0.80 5.03 -25.25
CA LEU A 11 -0.95 4.07 -26.34
C LEU A 11 -1.90 2.97 -25.90
N ALA A 12 -3.02 2.80 -26.59
CA ALA A 12 -3.94 1.70 -26.31
C ALA A 12 -4.61 1.16 -27.58
N GLU A 13 -5.12 -0.06 -27.49
CA GLU A 13 -5.92 -0.72 -28.54
C GLU A 13 -7.39 -0.24 -28.49
N ARG A 14 -7.57 1.08 -28.39
CA ARG A 14 -8.86 1.78 -28.37
C ARG A 14 -8.90 2.83 -29.49
N ASP A 15 -10.10 3.28 -29.82
CA ASP A 15 -10.28 4.41 -30.72
C ASP A 15 -9.65 5.68 -30.13
N LYS A 16 -8.99 6.47 -30.98
CA LYS A 16 -8.21 7.63 -30.53
C LYS A 16 -9.13 8.73 -30.01
N GLU A 17 -10.19 9.01 -30.75
CA GLU A 17 -11.16 10.06 -30.47
C GLU A 17 -11.91 9.74 -29.18
N GLU A 18 -12.27 8.47 -28.95
CA GLU A 18 -12.85 8.02 -27.68
C GLU A 18 -11.91 8.27 -26.49
N MET A 19 -10.61 7.91 -26.61
CA MET A 19 -9.64 8.18 -25.54
C MET A 19 -9.48 9.67 -25.26
N GLU A 20 -9.42 10.51 -26.30
CA GLU A 20 -9.34 11.97 -26.15
C GLU A 20 -10.58 12.54 -25.46
N MET A 21 -11.77 12.01 -25.79
CA MET A 21 -13.02 12.38 -25.12
C MET A 21 -13.06 11.97 -23.66
N ASP A 22 -12.55 10.79 -23.30
CA ASP A 22 -12.55 10.32 -21.92
C ASP A 22 -11.58 11.12 -21.06
N ILE A 23 -10.38 11.43 -21.58
CA ILE A 23 -9.41 12.29 -20.89
C ILE A 23 -9.97 13.70 -20.69
N ALA A 24 -10.71 14.23 -21.67
CA ALA A 24 -11.32 15.55 -21.57
C ALA A 24 -12.46 15.64 -20.52
N LYS A 25 -12.99 14.50 -20.06
CA LYS A 25 -14.02 14.45 -19.00
C LYS A 25 -13.42 14.34 -17.59
N LEU A 26 -12.10 14.13 -17.46
CA LEU A 26 -11.45 14.04 -16.16
C LEU A 26 -11.52 15.39 -15.43
N GLU A 27 -11.87 15.37 -14.15
CA GLU A 27 -12.15 16.57 -13.36
C GLU A 27 -10.94 17.08 -12.55
N PHE A 28 -9.72 16.63 -12.86
CA PHE A 28 -8.49 17.09 -12.20
C PHE A 28 -7.71 18.10 -13.05
N ASP A 29 -6.89 18.92 -12.41
CA ASP A 29 -6.03 19.90 -13.07
C ASP A 29 -4.77 19.23 -13.62
N PHE A 30 -4.49 19.44 -14.91
CA PHE A 30 -3.32 18.90 -15.58
C PHE A 30 -2.04 19.66 -15.25
N MET A 31 -2.11 20.82 -14.58
CA MET A 31 -0.97 21.61 -14.13
C MET A 31 0.06 21.89 -15.24
N GLY A 32 -0.45 22.14 -16.47
CA GLY A 32 0.36 22.39 -17.67
C GLY A 32 0.83 21.13 -18.42
N THR A 33 0.59 19.93 -17.88
CA THR A 33 0.91 18.66 -18.55
C THR A 33 0.00 18.42 -19.75
N SER A 34 0.60 18.05 -20.88
CA SER A 34 -0.12 17.68 -22.09
C SER A 34 -0.26 16.16 -22.21
N VAL A 35 -1.46 15.69 -22.54
CA VAL A 35 -1.71 14.26 -22.77
C VAL A 35 -2.02 14.00 -24.24
N ILE A 36 -1.35 13.01 -24.83
CA ILE A 36 -1.42 12.67 -26.24
C ILE A 36 -1.87 11.22 -26.39
N CYS A 37 -3.03 11.00 -27.02
CA CYS A 37 -3.55 9.65 -27.28
C CYS A 37 -3.08 9.12 -28.64
N ARG A 38 -2.71 7.84 -28.71
CA ARG A 38 -2.46 7.11 -29.95
C ARG A 38 -3.14 5.75 -29.90
N SER A 39 -3.79 5.39 -30.99
CA SER A 39 -4.33 4.05 -31.18
C SER A 39 -3.25 3.12 -31.75
N GLY A 40 -3.05 1.96 -31.13
CA GLY A 40 -2.09 0.95 -31.55
C GLY A 40 -1.81 -0.09 -30.47
N SER A 41 -1.07 -1.13 -30.86
CA SER A 41 -0.70 -2.21 -29.94
C SER A 41 0.73 -2.07 -29.44
N PRO A 42 0.99 -2.22 -28.13
CA PRO A 42 2.36 -2.25 -27.61
C PRO A 42 3.17 -3.46 -28.11
N LEU A 43 2.52 -4.47 -28.70
CA LEU A 43 3.16 -5.63 -29.30
C LEU A 43 3.68 -5.37 -30.73
N ILE A 44 3.32 -4.23 -31.32
CA ILE A 44 3.70 -3.84 -32.68
C ILE A 44 4.75 -2.74 -32.63
N LEU A 45 5.98 -3.03 -33.06
CA LEU A 45 7.10 -2.07 -33.06
C LEU A 45 6.78 -0.78 -33.84
N ALA A 46 5.98 -0.85 -34.90
CA ALA A 46 5.57 0.33 -35.66
C ALA A 46 4.71 1.29 -34.83
N ASP A 47 3.88 0.76 -33.93
CA ASP A 47 3.02 1.55 -33.05
C ASP A 47 3.82 2.17 -31.90
N LEU A 48 4.76 1.41 -31.33
CA LEU A 48 5.72 1.93 -30.35
C LEU A 48 6.56 3.11 -30.91
N LYS A 49 6.89 3.08 -32.20
CA LYS A 49 7.56 4.21 -32.87
C LYS A 49 6.67 5.45 -32.98
N LYS A 50 5.34 5.30 -33.13
CA LYS A 50 4.40 6.45 -33.18
C LYS A 50 4.44 7.28 -31.90
N VAL A 51 4.75 6.64 -30.77
CA VAL A 51 4.83 7.28 -29.44
C VAL A 51 6.25 7.60 -29.00
N SER A 52 7.25 7.45 -29.90
CA SER A 52 8.65 7.72 -29.60
C SER A 52 9.18 6.95 -28.38
N VAL A 53 8.84 5.65 -28.27
CA VAL A 53 9.16 4.82 -27.09
C VAL A 53 10.64 4.88 -26.68
N SER A 54 11.57 4.93 -27.64
CA SER A 54 13.02 4.95 -27.39
C SER A 54 13.50 6.23 -26.70
N LYS A 55 12.72 7.31 -26.73
CA LYS A 55 13.05 8.62 -26.16
C LYS A 55 12.38 8.90 -24.82
N ALA A 56 11.43 8.07 -24.41
CA ALA A 56 10.68 8.23 -23.16
C ALA A 56 11.63 8.11 -21.95
N ARG A 57 11.41 8.95 -20.92
CA ARG A 57 12.16 8.88 -19.66
C ARG A 57 11.72 7.70 -18.77
N ALA A 58 10.46 7.31 -18.92
CA ALA A 58 9.81 6.20 -18.24
C ALA A 58 8.71 5.67 -19.15
N ILE A 59 8.45 4.37 -19.10
CA ILE A 59 7.35 3.70 -19.80
C ILE A 59 6.57 2.94 -18.73
N ILE A 60 5.25 3.15 -18.67
CA ILE A 60 4.39 2.48 -17.69
C ILE A 60 3.53 1.47 -18.45
N VAL A 61 3.60 0.21 -18.04
CA VAL A 61 2.75 -0.87 -18.54
C VAL A 61 1.69 -1.12 -17.48
N LEU A 62 0.48 -0.62 -17.73
CA LEU A 62 -0.67 -0.82 -16.84
C LEU A 62 -1.23 -2.23 -16.99
N ALA A 63 -1.73 -2.77 -15.88
CA ALA A 63 -2.51 -3.99 -15.86
C ALA A 63 -3.82 -3.78 -16.62
N THR A 64 -4.41 -4.88 -17.07
CA THR A 64 -5.75 -4.87 -17.68
C THR A 64 -6.78 -5.35 -16.69
N ASP A 65 -8.03 -4.90 -16.85
CA ASP A 65 -9.19 -5.40 -16.09
C ASP A 65 -9.56 -6.89 -16.39
N GLU A 66 -8.72 -7.59 -17.15
CA GLU A 66 -8.83 -9.03 -17.36
C GLU A 66 -8.40 -9.79 -16.10
N ASN A 67 -8.61 -11.12 -16.08
CA ASN A 67 -8.11 -11.95 -15.00
C ASN A 67 -6.58 -11.78 -14.81
N ALA A 68 -6.09 -11.84 -13.57
CA ALA A 68 -4.69 -11.60 -13.20
C ALA A 68 -3.68 -12.34 -14.11
N ASP A 69 -3.89 -13.63 -14.40
CA ASP A 69 -3.02 -14.42 -15.27
C ASP A 69 -2.97 -13.88 -16.71
N GLN A 70 -4.10 -13.40 -17.23
CA GLN A 70 -4.19 -12.86 -18.59
C GLN A 70 -3.53 -11.49 -18.67
N SER A 71 -3.75 -10.66 -17.65
CA SER A 71 -3.11 -9.36 -17.48
C SER A 71 -1.59 -9.50 -17.44
N ASP A 72 -1.06 -10.40 -16.61
CA ASP A 72 0.38 -10.63 -16.46
C ASP A 72 1.00 -11.26 -17.71
N ALA A 73 0.28 -12.18 -18.37
CA ALA A 73 0.72 -12.73 -19.66
C ALA A 73 0.81 -11.64 -20.74
N ARG A 74 -0.10 -10.66 -20.73
CA ARG A 74 -0.02 -9.48 -21.61
C ARG A 74 1.17 -8.60 -21.22
N ALA A 75 1.36 -8.30 -19.94
CA ALA A 75 2.49 -7.52 -19.44
C ALA A 75 3.83 -8.13 -19.86
N LEU A 76 4.02 -9.44 -19.70
CA LEU A 76 5.19 -10.18 -20.16
C LEU A 76 5.44 -10.01 -21.67
N ARG A 77 4.39 -10.09 -22.50
CA ARG A 77 4.51 -9.90 -23.95
C ARG A 77 4.88 -8.46 -24.32
N VAL A 78 4.36 -7.48 -23.60
CA VAL A 78 4.72 -6.06 -23.77
C VAL A 78 6.19 -5.85 -23.41
N VAL A 79 6.64 -6.42 -22.29
CA VAL A 79 8.04 -6.41 -21.87
C VAL A 79 8.97 -7.00 -22.94
N LEU A 80 8.61 -8.16 -23.53
CA LEU A 80 9.35 -8.74 -24.65
C LEU A 80 9.39 -7.84 -25.90
N SER A 81 8.31 -7.12 -26.18
CA SER A 81 8.25 -6.17 -27.30
C SER A 81 9.17 -4.97 -27.06
N LEU A 82 9.18 -4.44 -25.83
CA LEU A 82 10.00 -3.30 -25.41
C LEU A 82 11.49 -3.65 -25.43
N THR A 83 11.89 -4.83 -24.95
CA THR A 83 13.28 -5.31 -25.03
C THR A 83 13.72 -5.57 -26.48
N GLY A 84 12.78 -5.80 -27.40
CA GLY A 84 13.02 -5.93 -28.84
C GLY A 84 13.29 -4.61 -29.59
N VAL A 85 13.18 -3.45 -28.93
CA VAL A 85 13.42 -2.14 -29.56
C VAL A 85 14.92 -1.94 -29.84
N LYS A 86 15.32 -2.08 -31.11
CA LYS A 86 16.73 -2.01 -31.55
C LYS A 86 17.46 -0.70 -31.22
N GLU A 87 16.74 0.41 -31.13
CA GLU A 87 17.29 1.72 -30.78
C GLU A 87 17.67 1.82 -29.30
N GLY A 88 17.27 0.84 -28.48
CA GLY A 88 17.35 0.89 -27.03
C GLY A 88 16.24 1.76 -26.43
N LEU A 89 16.12 1.68 -25.11
CA LEU A 89 15.25 2.52 -24.30
C LEU A 89 16.13 3.49 -23.52
N ARG A 90 15.78 4.79 -23.54
CA ARG A 90 16.48 5.81 -22.76
C ARG A 90 16.17 5.72 -21.26
N GLY A 91 14.92 5.37 -20.95
CA GLY A 91 14.39 5.32 -19.59
C GLY A 91 14.28 3.89 -19.03
N HIS A 92 13.59 3.79 -17.90
CA HIS A 92 13.17 2.52 -17.30
C HIS A 92 11.73 2.18 -17.68
N VAL A 93 11.34 0.93 -17.47
CA VAL A 93 9.96 0.45 -17.66
C VAL A 93 9.42 0.06 -16.29
N VAL A 94 8.28 0.65 -15.92
CA VAL A 94 7.51 0.22 -14.74
C VAL A 94 6.37 -0.67 -15.23
N VAL A 95 6.26 -1.86 -14.67
CA VAL A 95 5.23 -2.84 -15.04
C VAL A 95 4.36 -3.11 -13.83
N GLU A 96 3.08 -2.77 -13.96
CA GLU A 96 2.07 -3.17 -13.00
C GLU A 96 1.80 -4.67 -13.18
N MET A 97 1.93 -5.43 -12.10
CA MET A 97 1.72 -6.86 -12.03
C MET A 97 0.50 -7.14 -11.15
N SER A 98 -0.30 -8.12 -11.55
CA SER A 98 -1.51 -8.52 -10.83
C SER A 98 -1.25 -9.64 -9.84
N ASP A 99 -0.37 -10.59 -10.16
CA ASP A 99 -0.04 -11.76 -9.34
C ASP A 99 1.46 -11.79 -8.99
N LEU A 100 1.78 -12.12 -7.74
CA LEU A 100 3.15 -12.19 -7.24
C LEU A 100 3.93 -13.36 -7.87
N ASP A 101 3.28 -14.48 -8.17
CA ASP A 101 3.92 -15.67 -8.73
C ASP A 101 4.48 -15.44 -10.14
N ASN A 102 3.91 -14.48 -10.87
CA ASN A 102 4.32 -14.13 -12.23
C ASN A 102 5.50 -13.13 -12.27
N GLU A 103 5.77 -12.42 -11.18
CA GLU A 103 6.80 -11.37 -11.10
C GLU A 103 8.23 -11.87 -11.47
N PRO A 104 8.71 -13.03 -10.98
CA PRO A 104 10.06 -13.50 -11.28
C PRO A 104 10.31 -13.73 -12.77
N LEU A 105 9.28 -14.17 -13.52
CA LEU A 105 9.37 -14.40 -14.96
C LEU A 105 9.52 -13.07 -15.72
N VAL A 106 8.76 -12.06 -15.33
CA VAL A 106 8.84 -10.71 -15.95
C VAL A 106 10.19 -10.07 -15.66
N LYS A 107 10.71 -10.15 -14.42
CA LYS A 107 12.05 -9.68 -14.06
C LYS A 107 13.15 -10.39 -14.86
N LEU A 108 13.04 -11.71 -15.02
CA LEU A 108 14.02 -12.51 -15.78
C LEU A 108 14.14 -12.04 -17.23
N VAL A 109 13.01 -11.72 -17.87
CA VAL A 109 12.97 -11.29 -19.27
C VAL A 109 13.33 -9.82 -19.44
N GLY A 110 12.91 -8.97 -18.49
CA GLY A 110 13.13 -7.53 -18.52
C GLY A 110 14.57 -7.10 -18.25
N GLY A 111 15.29 -7.85 -17.42
CA GLY A 111 16.62 -7.46 -16.95
C GLY A 111 16.58 -6.16 -16.14
N GLY A 112 17.71 -5.46 -16.05
CA GLY A 112 17.86 -4.27 -15.18
C GLY A 112 17.20 -2.97 -15.68
N VAL A 113 16.37 -3.02 -16.71
CA VAL A 113 15.63 -1.84 -17.21
C VAL A 113 14.20 -1.81 -16.67
N ILE A 114 13.74 -2.93 -16.08
CA ILE A 114 12.35 -3.12 -15.68
C ILE A 114 12.24 -3.17 -14.16
N GLU A 115 11.33 -2.35 -13.66
CA GLU A 115 10.85 -2.38 -12.29
C GLU A 115 9.41 -2.90 -12.31
N THR A 116 9.10 -3.85 -11.45
CA THR A 116 7.74 -4.41 -11.31
C THR A 116 7.09 -3.91 -10.04
N VAL A 117 5.80 -3.64 -10.11
CA VAL A 117 4.97 -3.26 -8.96
C VAL A 117 3.80 -4.23 -8.91
N VAL A 118 3.81 -5.13 -7.91
CA VAL A 118 2.71 -6.09 -7.71
C VAL A 118 1.61 -5.44 -6.89
N ALA A 119 0.60 -4.90 -7.56
CA ALA A 119 -0.38 -4.02 -6.93
C ALA A 119 -1.17 -4.70 -5.80
N HIS A 120 -1.62 -5.93 -6.05
CA HIS A 120 -2.36 -6.70 -5.06
C HIS A 120 -1.51 -6.99 -3.80
N ASP A 121 -0.23 -7.35 -3.92
CA ASP A 121 0.63 -7.59 -2.75
C ASP A 121 0.86 -6.29 -1.93
N VAL A 122 1.14 -5.18 -2.61
CA VAL A 122 1.35 -3.87 -1.96
C VAL A 122 0.12 -3.44 -1.16
N ILE A 123 -1.08 -3.52 -1.76
CA ILE A 123 -2.33 -3.18 -1.06
C ILE A 123 -2.56 -4.08 0.15
N GLY A 124 -2.35 -5.39 0.02
CA GLY A 124 -2.50 -6.33 1.13
C GLY A 124 -1.58 -5.99 2.32
N ARG A 125 -0.32 -5.64 2.05
CA ARG A 125 0.64 -5.20 3.08
C ARG A 125 0.22 -3.89 3.75
N LEU A 126 -0.23 -2.91 2.96
CA LEU A 126 -0.72 -1.62 3.48
C LEU A 126 -1.96 -1.81 4.35
N MET A 127 -2.90 -2.66 3.94
CA MET A 127 -4.10 -3.00 4.74
C MET A 127 -3.73 -3.56 6.11
N ILE A 128 -2.76 -4.48 6.18
CA ILE A 128 -2.31 -5.05 7.44
C ILE A 128 -1.67 -3.97 8.32
N GLN A 129 -0.78 -3.15 7.78
CA GLN A 129 -0.14 -2.09 8.56
C GLN A 129 -1.16 -1.09 9.11
N CYS A 130 -2.13 -0.69 8.28
CA CYS A 130 -3.22 0.21 8.70
C CYS A 130 -4.14 -0.45 9.73
N ALA A 131 -4.35 -1.77 9.65
CA ALA A 131 -5.17 -2.51 10.61
C ALA A 131 -4.49 -2.54 11.99
N LEU A 132 -3.16 -2.63 12.02
CA LEU A 132 -2.37 -2.63 13.25
C LEU A 132 -2.15 -1.20 13.79
N GLN A 133 -2.11 -0.21 12.90
CA GLN A 133 -1.86 1.20 13.24
C GLN A 133 -2.78 2.12 12.42
N PRO A 134 -3.98 2.46 12.94
CA PRO A 134 -5.01 3.17 12.17
C PRO A 134 -4.58 4.50 11.55
N GLY A 135 -3.67 5.24 12.19
CA GLY A 135 -3.19 6.51 11.66
C GLY A 135 -2.21 6.38 10.49
N LEU A 136 -1.68 5.18 10.21
CA LEU A 136 -0.80 4.98 9.07
C LEU A 136 -1.51 5.13 7.73
N ALA A 137 -2.83 4.94 7.69
CA ALA A 137 -3.56 4.94 6.44
C ALA A 137 -3.51 6.31 5.74
N GLN A 138 -3.72 7.39 6.51
CA GLN A 138 -3.53 8.77 6.04
C GLN A 138 -2.07 9.05 5.70
N ILE A 139 -1.13 8.57 6.53
CA ILE A 139 0.31 8.79 6.29
C ILE A 139 0.75 8.14 4.97
N TRP A 140 0.25 6.95 4.67
CA TRP A 140 0.54 6.27 3.41
C TRP A 140 -0.09 6.97 2.20
N GLU A 141 -1.31 7.49 2.34
CA GLU A 141 -1.95 8.32 1.30
C GLU A 141 -1.13 9.59 1.02
N ASP A 142 -0.62 10.25 2.08
CA ASP A 142 0.19 11.46 1.96
C ASP A 142 1.59 11.20 1.40
N ILE A 143 2.19 10.02 1.62
CA ILE A 143 3.58 9.72 1.22
C ILE A 143 3.68 9.00 -0.14
N LEU A 144 2.66 8.21 -0.54
CA LEU A 144 2.67 7.46 -1.79
C LEU A 144 2.23 8.30 -3.00
N GLY A 145 1.42 9.34 -2.77
CA GLY A 145 1.05 10.30 -3.79
C GLY A 145 2.15 11.34 -4.04
N PHE A 146 1.91 12.20 -5.04
CA PHE A 146 2.67 13.44 -5.25
C PHE A 146 2.01 14.65 -4.55
N GLU A 147 1.02 14.39 -3.69
CA GLU A 147 0.41 15.41 -2.85
C GLU A 147 1.14 15.44 -1.51
N ASN A 148 1.46 16.63 -1.02
CA ASN A 148 2.17 16.87 0.24
C ASN A 148 3.68 16.60 0.20
N SER A 149 4.15 15.42 0.64
CA SER A 149 5.59 15.18 0.80
C SER A 149 5.96 13.72 0.59
N GLU A 150 6.96 13.50 -0.24
CA GLU A 150 7.31 12.21 -0.79
C GLU A 150 8.83 12.00 -0.82
N PHE A 151 9.25 10.83 -1.31
CA PHE A 151 10.66 10.44 -1.32
C PHE A 151 11.44 11.03 -2.49
N TYR A 152 12.51 11.73 -2.18
CA TYR A 152 13.47 12.25 -3.17
C TYR A 152 14.88 11.74 -2.90
N ILE A 153 15.59 11.41 -3.97
CA ILE A 153 17.00 11.01 -3.92
C ILE A 153 17.82 12.00 -4.74
N GLN A 154 18.78 12.65 -4.09
CA GLN A 154 19.63 13.64 -4.76
C GLN A 154 21.07 13.63 -4.24
N ARG A 155 22.00 13.91 -5.16
CA ARG A 155 23.42 14.07 -4.86
C ARG A 155 23.72 15.47 -4.31
N TRP A 156 24.39 15.53 -3.16
CA TRP A 156 24.81 16.77 -2.51
C TRP A 156 26.32 16.77 -2.23
N LEU A 157 27.11 17.38 -3.12
CA LEU A 157 28.58 17.38 -3.03
C LEU A 157 29.11 18.01 -1.72
N GLN A 158 28.42 19.03 -1.21
CA GLN A 158 28.78 19.73 0.02
C GLN A 158 28.63 18.88 1.30
N LEU A 159 27.97 17.72 1.21
CA LEU A 159 27.77 16.80 2.34
C LEU A 159 28.82 15.69 2.39
N ASP A 160 29.74 15.62 1.42
CA ASP A 160 30.82 14.64 1.42
C ASP A 160 31.69 14.77 2.68
N GLY A 161 31.94 13.63 3.31
CA GLY A 161 32.70 13.54 4.56
C GLY A 161 31.91 13.91 5.81
N GLN A 162 30.64 14.34 5.70
CA GLN A 162 29.78 14.58 6.85
C GLN A 162 29.22 13.27 7.41
N ARG A 163 28.90 13.28 8.71
CA ARG A 163 28.22 12.18 9.39
C ARG A 163 26.73 12.25 9.12
N PHE A 164 26.08 11.10 8.99
CA PHE A 164 24.64 11.06 8.76
C PHE A 164 23.86 11.76 9.89
N GLY A 165 24.29 11.67 11.15
CA GLY A 165 23.65 12.39 12.25
C GLY A 165 23.69 13.92 12.12
N ASP A 166 24.69 14.48 11.44
CA ASP A 166 24.75 15.92 11.12
C ASP A 166 23.91 16.24 9.88
N VAL A 167 23.93 15.34 8.88
CA VAL A 167 23.10 15.43 7.68
C VAL A 167 21.60 15.43 8.02
N LEU A 168 21.17 14.60 8.97
CA LEU A 168 19.79 14.47 9.42
C LEU A 168 19.16 15.81 9.83
N ILE A 169 19.95 16.72 10.37
CA ILE A 169 19.49 18.05 10.82
C ILE A 169 19.95 19.18 9.90
N SER A 170 20.50 18.85 8.74
CA SER A 170 21.07 19.84 7.81
C SER A 170 20.03 20.41 6.84
N PHE A 171 18.85 19.82 6.72
CA PHE A 171 17.79 20.28 5.80
C PHE A 171 16.65 20.95 6.57
N PRO A 172 16.40 22.27 6.39
CA PRO A 172 15.27 22.94 7.04
C PRO A 172 13.90 22.46 6.55
N ASP A 173 13.82 22.13 5.25
CA ASP A 173 12.57 21.85 4.53
C ASP A 173 12.49 20.38 4.05
N ALA A 174 13.33 19.49 4.60
CA ALA A 174 13.30 18.06 4.29
C ALA A 174 13.81 17.21 5.46
N ILE A 175 13.41 15.93 5.49
CA ILE A 175 13.83 14.97 6.51
C ILE A 175 14.65 13.86 5.85
N PRO A 176 15.99 13.81 6.03
CA PRO A 176 16.80 12.68 5.58
C PRO A 176 16.39 11.39 6.27
N CYS A 177 16.16 10.35 5.48
CA CYS A 177 15.75 9.02 5.97
C CYS A 177 16.63 7.89 5.43
N GLY A 178 17.58 8.18 4.54
CA GLY A 178 18.51 7.17 4.03
C GLY A 178 19.64 7.72 3.19
N VAL A 179 20.50 6.81 2.74
CA VAL A 179 21.61 7.09 1.82
C VAL A 179 21.63 6.02 0.73
N LYS A 180 21.77 6.45 -0.52
CA LYS A 180 22.09 5.60 -1.66
C LYS A 180 23.60 5.49 -1.79
N VAL A 181 24.14 4.33 -1.47
CA VAL A 181 25.58 4.10 -1.33
C VAL A 181 26.19 3.81 -2.70
N ALA A 182 27.06 4.70 -3.18
CA ALA A 182 27.67 4.56 -4.51
C ALA A 182 28.59 3.33 -4.61
N ALA A 183 29.34 3.05 -3.53
CA ALA A 183 30.25 1.90 -3.47
C ALA A 183 29.54 0.55 -3.58
N ASP A 184 28.27 0.48 -3.16
CA ASP A 184 27.43 -0.73 -3.19
C ASP A 184 26.53 -0.77 -4.43
N GLY A 185 26.98 -0.17 -5.53
CA GLY A 185 26.23 -0.16 -6.80
C GLY A 185 24.93 0.64 -6.73
N GLY A 186 24.82 1.60 -5.80
CA GLY A 186 23.62 2.41 -5.62
C GLY A 186 22.55 1.77 -4.73
N LYS A 187 22.93 0.82 -3.85
CA LYS A 187 22.02 0.27 -2.85
C LYS A 187 21.54 1.37 -1.89
N ILE A 188 20.23 1.43 -1.66
CA ILE A 188 19.63 2.35 -0.69
C ILE A 188 19.66 1.71 0.70
N ILE A 189 20.18 2.44 1.67
CA ILE A 189 20.15 2.10 3.10
C ILE A 189 19.21 3.09 3.79
N LEU A 190 18.07 2.58 4.25
CA LEU A 190 17.15 3.33 5.11
C LEU A 190 17.65 3.35 6.55
N ASN A 191 17.49 4.48 7.22
CA ASN A 191 17.91 4.73 8.61
C ASN A 191 19.35 4.23 8.90
N PRO A 192 20.37 4.76 8.19
CA PRO A 192 21.76 4.39 8.43
C PRO A 192 22.22 4.83 9.83
N ASP A 193 23.31 4.24 10.32
CA ASP A 193 23.92 4.64 11.60
C ASP A 193 24.30 6.13 11.58
N ASP A 194 24.07 6.85 12.69
CA ASP A 194 24.42 8.27 12.83
C ASP A 194 25.90 8.56 12.49
N ASN A 195 26.78 7.58 12.68
CA ASN A 195 28.22 7.67 12.39
C ASN A 195 28.58 7.32 10.94
N TYR A 196 27.62 6.93 10.10
CA TYR A 196 27.85 6.72 8.67
C TYR A 196 28.42 8.01 8.06
N ILE A 197 29.52 7.90 7.33
CA ILE A 197 30.19 9.04 6.71
C ILE A 197 29.88 9.02 5.21
N LEU A 198 29.19 10.05 4.72
CA LEU A 198 28.86 10.19 3.31
C LEU A 198 30.13 10.23 2.47
N LYS A 199 30.16 9.41 1.41
CA LYS A 199 31.28 9.29 0.48
C LYS A 199 30.99 10.01 -0.83
N GLU A 200 32.06 10.21 -1.60
CA GLU A 200 31.93 10.69 -2.97
C GLU A 200 31.03 9.74 -3.78
N GLY A 201 30.01 10.31 -4.41
CA GLY A 201 28.98 9.60 -5.16
C GLY A 201 27.71 9.27 -4.38
N ASP A 202 27.73 9.27 -3.04
CA ASP A 202 26.54 8.92 -2.25
C ASP A 202 25.40 9.94 -2.44
N GLU A 203 24.16 9.47 -2.56
CA GLU A 203 23.00 10.35 -2.67
C GLU A 203 22.18 10.28 -1.39
N VAL A 204 21.58 11.40 -0.96
CA VAL A 204 20.75 11.45 0.24
C VAL A 204 19.31 11.18 -0.16
N LEU A 205 18.66 10.25 0.55
CA LEU A 205 17.23 10.03 0.46
C LEU A 205 16.54 10.90 1.53
N VAL A 206 15.59 11.71 1.11
CA VAL A 206 14.81 12.61 1.98
C VAL A 206 13.32 12.43 1.76
N ILE A 207 12.52 12.86 2.74
CA ILE A 207 11.11 13.22 2.55
C ILE A 207 11.03 14.75 2.44
N ALA A 208 10.43 15.27 1.36
CA ALA A 208 10.31 16.71 1.08
C ALA A 208 9.06 17.00 0.24
N GLU A 209 8.66 18.28 0.14
CA GLU A 209 7.42 18.69 -0.57
C GLU A 209 7.50 18.57 -2.10
N ASP A 210 8.68 18.76 -2.67
CA ASP A 210 8.92 18.67 -4.12
C ASP A 210 10.42 18.50 -4.37
N ASP A 211 10.82 18.11 -5.57
CA ASP A 211 12.22 17.83 -5.92
C ASP A 211 13.15 19.07 -5.80
N ASP A 212 12.57 20.27 -5.84
CA ASP A 212 13.29 21.54 -5.85
C ASP A 212 12.98 22.49 -4.68
N THR A 213 12.30 21.99 -3.65
CA THR A 213 11.89 22.77 -2.46
C THR A 213 12.93 22.75 -1.33
N TYR A 214 13.91 21.86 -1.37
CA TYR A 214 14.83 21.63 -0.25
C TYR A 214 16.31 21.76 -0.65
N ALA A 215 17.13 22.17 0.32
CA ALA A 215 18.58 22.23 0.19
C ALA A 215 19.23 22.14 1.57
N PRO A 216 20.48 21.65 1.67
CA PRO A 216 21.18 21.63 2.94
C PRO A 216 21.58 23.05 3.35
N GLY A 217 21.29 23.39 4.59
CA GLY A 217 21.64 24.61 5.29
C GLY A 217 22.70 24.41 6.37
N PRO A 218 23.02 25.45 7.16
CA PRO A 218 23.93 25.34 8.29
C PRO A 218 23.32 24.45 9.38
N ILE A 219 24.16 23.64 10.02
CA ILE A 219 23.75 22.77 11.13
C ILE A 219 23.18 23.63 12.27
N PRO A 220 21.91 23.44 12.67
CA PRO A 220 21.31 24.21 13.74
C PRO A 220 21.86 23.78 15.11
N GLU A 221 21.87 24.70 16.08
CA GLU A 221 22.15 24.36 17.48
C GLU A 221 20.96 23.59 18.08
N VAL A 222 21.08 22.26 18.15
CA VAL A 222 20.07 21.38 18.75
C VAL A 222 20.45 21.05 20.20
N ARG A 223 19.54 21.32 21.15
CA ARG A 223 19.71 20.87 22.53
C ARG A 223 19.66 19.35 22.57
N ARG A 224 20.63 18.72 23.24
CA ARG A 224 20.68 17.27 23.45
C ARG A 224 20.27 16.92 24.88
N PRO A 225 18.97 16.91 25.22
CA PRO A 225 18.53 16.46 26.53
C PRO A 225 18.81 14.97 26.67
N PHE A 226 19.09 14.53 27.89
CA PHE A 226 19.13 13.10 28.20
C PHE A 226 17.69 12.60 28.22
N PHE A 227 17.28 11.91 27.16
CA PHE A 227 16.02 11.18 27.19
C PHE A 227 16.19 9.94 28.06
N GLN A 228 15.34 9.79 29.07
CA GLN A 228 15.19 8.47 29.70
C GLN A 228 14.79 7.50 28.60
N LYS A 229 15.53 6.39 28.49
CA LYS A 229 15.23 5.32 27.55
C LYS A 229 13.79 4.89 27.83
N ILE A 230 12.87 5.26 26.93
CA ILE A 230 11.50 4.80 27.01
C ILE A 230 11.60 3.29 26.80
N ILE A 231 11.23 2.53 27.81
CA ILE A 231 11.17 1.08 27.68
C ILE A 231 9.94 0.83 26.83
N ASP A 232 10.15 0.32 25.62
CA ASP A 232 9.04 -0.11 24.77
C ASP A 232 8.21 -1.12 25.58
N PRO A 233 6.88 -0.91 25.70
CA PRO A 233 6.04 -1.90 26.33
C PRO A 233 6.18 -3.25 25.59
N PRO A 234 5.98 -4.38 26.28
CA PRO A 234 5.86 -5.66 25.58
C PRO A 234 4.68 -5.58 24.61
N LYS A 235 4.86 -6.05 23.38
CA LYS A 235 3.74 -6.24 22.45
C LYS A 235 2.77 -7.26 23.06
N TYR A 236 1.47 -6.97 23.00
CA TYR A 236 0.43 -7.86 23.49
C TYR A 236 -0.19 -8.66 22.34
N PRO A 237 -0.71 -9.87 22.60
CA PRO A 237 -1.43 -10.63 21.60
C PRO A 237 -2.66 -9.87 21.09
N GLU A 238 -2.88 -9.91 19.78
CA GLU A 238 -4.03 -9.28 19.12
C GLU A 238 -4.95 -10.32 18.49
N LYS A 239 -6.22 -9.98 18.32
CA LYS A 239 -7.21 -10.81 17.63
C LYS A 239 -7.70 -10.11 16.37
N ILE A 240 -7.35 -10.68 15.23
CA ILE A 240 -7.65 -10.13 13.91
C ILE A 240 -8.70 -11.01 13.22
N LEU A 241 -9.63 -10.39 12.48
CA LEU A 241 -10.63 -11.09 11.67
C LEU A 241 -10.43 -10.76 10.19
N PHE A 242 -10.25 -11.79 9.36
CA PHE A 242 -10.39 -11.71 7.91
C PHE A 242 -11.79 -12.16 7.49
N CYS A 243 -12.50 -11.29 6.79
CA CYS A 243 -13.80 -11.55 6.16
C CYS A 243 -13.59 -11.65 4.65
N GLY A 244 -13.63 -12.87 4.11
CA GLY A 244 -13.32 -13.15 2.71
C GLY A 244 -12.21 -14.20 2.56
N TRP A 245 -12.08 -14.73 1.35
CA TRP A 245 -10.92 -15.53 0.92
C TRP A 245 -10.32 -14.83 -0.28
N ARG A 246 -9.27 -14.04 -0.04
CA ARG A 246 -8.56 -13.25 -1.03
C ARG A 246 -7.59 -14.13 -1.82
N ARG A 247 -7.23 -13.74 -3.05
CA ARG A 247 -6.00 -14.25 -3.69
C ARG A 247 -4.78 -13.93 -2.81
N ASP A 248 -3.84 -14.87 -2.73
CA ASP A 248 -2.57 -14.75 -1.97
C ASP A 248 -2.77 -14.39 -0.49
N ILE A 249 -3.83 -14.94 0.11
CA ILE A 249 -4.14 -14.71 1.53
C ILE A 249 -3.03 -15.26 2.45
N ASP A 250 -2.29 -16.26 2.00
CA ASP A 250 -1.10 -16.81 2.63
C ASP A 250 0.02 -15.77 2.82
N ASP A 251 0.31 -14.92 1.83
CA ASP A 251 1.24 -13.80 1.98
C ASP A 251 0.78 -12.82 3.06
N MET A 252 -0.51 -12.49 3.09
CA MET A 252 -1.09 -11.64 4.15
C MET A 252 -0.92 -12.27 5.54
N ILE A 253 -1.10 -13.59 5.64
CA ILE A 253 -0.90 -14.35 6.88
C ILE A 253 0.57 -14.27 7.32
N MET A 254 1.52 -14.41 6.39
CA MET A 254 2.96 -14.31 6.68
C MET A 254 3.37 -12.91 7.14
N VAL A 255 2.79 -11.86 6.56
CA VAL A 255 3.01 -10.48 7.00
C VAL A 255 2.49 -10.28 8.43
N LEU A 256 1.31 -10.80 8.77
CA LEU A 256 0.79 -10.76 10.14
C LEU A 256 1.67 -11.54 11.12
N GLU A 257 2.10 -12.74 10.74
CA GLU A 257 2.99 -13.59 11.55
C GLU A 257 4.30 -12.87 11.89
N ALA A 258 4.86 -12.09 10.97
CA ALA A 258 6.10 -11.34 11.20
C ALA A 258 5.94 -10.14 12.16
N ILE A 259 4.72 -9.61 12.31
CA ILE A 259 4.48 -8.35 13.04
C ILE A 259 3.85 -8.58 14.42
N LEU A 260 2.92 -9.54 14.52
CA LEU A 260 2.10 -9.79 15.71
C LEU A 260 2.88 -10.45 16.85
N ALA A 261 2.41 -10.24 18.07
CA ALA A 261 3.00 -10.84 19.27
C ALA A 261 2.63 -12.33 19.40
N PRO A 262 3.48 -13.14 20.07
CA PRO A 262 3.15 -14.53 20.37
C PRO A 262 1.82 -14.72 21.10
N GLY A 263 0.99 -15.64 20.60
CA GLY A 263 -0.34 -15.94 21.16
C GLY A 263 -1.47 -15.16 20.52
N SER A 264 -1.21 -14.42 19.44
CA SER A 264 -2.24 -13.72 18.67
C SER A 264 -3.14 -14.70 17.93
N GLU A 265 -4.34 -14.27 17.56
CA GLU A 265 -5.32 -15.09 16.86
C GLU A 265 -5.73 -14.43 15.54
N LEU A 266 -5.67 -15.19 14.45
CA LEU A 266 -6.22 -14.80 13.16
C LEU A 266 -7.46 -15.63 12.85
N TRP A 267 -8.61 -14.98 12.87
CA TRP A 267 -9.89 -15.59 12.52
C TRP A 267 -10.15 -15.43 11.04
N MET A 268 -10.44 -16.53 10.34
CA MET A 268 -10.76 -16.53 8.92
C MET A 268 -12.22 -16.91 8.71
N PHE A 269 -13.03 -15.94 8.29
CA PHE A 269 -14.46 -16.08 8.03
C PHE A 269 -14.76 -15.93 6.54
N ASN A 270 -15.13 -17.04 5.89
CA ASN A 270 -15.40 -17.09 4.44
C ASN A 270 -16.16 -18.36 4.05
N GLU A 271 -16.56 -18.46 2.78
CA GLU A 271 -17.39 -19.55 2.25
C GLU A 271 -16.62 -20.85 1.99
N VAL A 272 -15.28 -20.79 1.83
CA VAL A 272 -14.41 -21.94 1.56
C VAL A 272 -14.55 -23.00 2.67
N LEU A 273 -14.72 -24.26 2.28
CA LEU A 273 -14.88 -25.38 3.20
C LEU A 273 -13.64 -25.54 4.08
N VAL A 274 -13.83 -25.68 5.39
CA VAL A 274 -12.71 -25.77 6.36
C VAL A 274 -11.72 -26.88 6.00
N SER A 275 -12.20 -28.00 5.45
CA SER A 275 -11.39 -29.13 5.00
C SER A 275 -10.46 -28.83 3.81
N GLU A 276 -10.74 -27.77 3.04
CA GLU A 276 -9.98 -27.40 1.85
C GLU A 276 -8.98 -26.28 2.11
N ARG A 277 -9.17 -25.52 3.20
CA ARG A 277 -8.38 -24.31 3.52
C ARG A 277 -6.91 -24.64 3.75
N GLU A 278 -6.62 -25.67 4.54
CA GLU A 278 -5.25 -26.08 4.83
C GLU A 278 -4.51 -26.48 3.54
N LYS A 279 -5.17 -27.23 2.66
CA LYS A 279 -4.60 -27.58 1.37
C LYS A 279 -4.30 -26.34 0.52
N LYS A 280 -5.25 -25.41 0.40
CA LYS A 280 -5.06 -24.16 -0.37
C LYS A 280 -3.88 -23.34 0.16
N LEU A 281 -3.75 -23.20 1.48
CA LEU A 281 -2.63 -22.48 2.10
C LEU A 281 -1.29 -23.17 1.84
N ILE A 282 -1.23 -24.49 1.94
CA ILE A 282 0.00 -25.26 1.63
C ILE A 282 0.36 -25.15 0.14
N ASP A 283 -0.63 -25.20 -0.75
CA ASP A 283 -0.43 -25.06 -2.19
C ASP A 283 0.13 -23.66 -2.54
N GLY A 284 -0.26 -22.61 -1.79
CA GLY A 284 0.33 -21.26 -1.84
C GLY A 284 1.67 -21.11 -1.09
N GLY A 285 2.23 -22.20 -0.55
CA GLY A 285 3.53 -22.18 0.11
C GLY A 285 3.53 -21.87 1.60
N LEU A 286 2.36 -21.71 2.24
CA LEU A 286 2.26 -21.50 3.68
C LEU A 286 2.27 -22.82 4.46
N ASP A 287 3.34 -23.06 5.22
CA ASP A 287 3.38 -24.10 6.24
C ASP A 287 2.74 -23.61 7.55
N ILE A 288 1.49 -23.99 7.79
CA ILE A 288 0.74 -23.62 9.00
C ILE A 288 1.45 -24.09 10.28
N SER A 289 2.21 -25.19 10.21
CA SER A 289 2.94 -25.71 11.38
C SER A 289 4.16 -24.88 11.76
N SER A 290 4.63 -24.02 10.84
CA SER A 290 5.75 -23.11 11.05
C SER A 290 5.36 -21.80 11.76
N LEU A 291 4.06 -21.51 11.89
CA LEU A 291 3.55 -20.31 12.55
C LEU A 291 3.84 -20.36 14.06
N VAL A 292 4.50 -19.32 14.57
CA VAL A 292 4.93 -19.19 15.97
C VAL A 292 4.07 -18.17 16.72
N ASN A 293 3.71 -17.06 16.07
CA ASN A 293 3.06 -15.93 16.72
C ASN A 293 1.54 -16.01 16.66
N ILE A 294 0.99 -16.43 15.51
CA ILE A 294 -0.45 -16.46 15.26
C ILE A 294 -1.04 -17.87 15.33
N LYS A 295 -2.28 -17.95 15.82
CA LYS A 295 -3.12 -19.14 15.73
C LYS A 295 -4.27 -18.90 14.76
N LEU A 296 -4.40 -19.78 13.77
CA LEU A 296 -5.51 -19.73 12.81
C LEU A 296 -6.79 -20.28 13.42
N VAL A 297 -7.89 -19.53 13.31
CA VAL A 297 -9.24 -19.93 13.75
C VAL A 297 -10.19 -19.88 12.56
N HIS A 298 -10.62 -21.05 12.09
CA HIS A 298 -11.49 -21.16 10.92
C HIS A 298 -12.97 -21.03 11.30
N ARG A 299 -13.70 -20.19 10.56
CA ARG A 299 -15.16 -20.10 10.57
C ARG A 299 -15.69 -20.10 9.14
N GLN A 300 -16.70 -20.93 8.88
CA GLN A 300 -17.35 -20.98 7.59
C GLN A 300 -18.63 -20.15 7.62
N GLY A 301 -18.81 -19.30 6.61
CA GLY A 301 -20.01 -18.51 6.44
C GLY A 301 -19.85 -17.46 5.35
N ASN A 302 -20.99 -16.92 4.94
CA ASN A 302 -21.07 -15.86 3.94
C ASN A 302 -21.11 -14.48 4.63
N ALA A 303 -20.21 -13.58 4.24
CA ALA A 303 -20.00 -12.24 4.81
C ALA A 303 -21.17 -11.27 4.59
N VAL A 304 -21.97 -11.46 3.55
CA VAL A 304 -23.16 -10.63 3.30
C VAL A 304 -24.42 -11.17 4.00
N ILE A 305 -24.33 -12.27 4.75
CA ILE A 305 -25.45 -12.83 5.52
C ILE A 305 -25.32 -12.47 7.00
N ARG A 306 -26.18 -11.55 7.46
CA ARG A 306 -26.27 -11.09 8.86
C ARG A 306 -26.20 -12.23 9.88
N ARG A 307 -27.02 -13.28 9.71
CA ARG A 307 -27.11 -14.40 10.66
C ARG A 307 -25.76 -15.12 10.85
N HIS A 308 -24.93 -15.16 9.81
CA HIS A 308 -23.63 -15.80 9.89
C HIS A 308 -22.63 -14.89 10.61
N LEU A 309 -22.60 -13.60 10.29
CA LEU A 309 -21.79 -12.61 11.04
C LEU A 309 -22.18 -12.52 12.51
N GLU A 310 -23.47 -12.66 12.83
CA GLU A 310 -23.97 -12.70 14.21
C GLU A 310 -23.48 -13.93 15.00
N SER A 311 -22.86 -14.93 14.38
CA SER A 311 -22.22 -16.01 15.12
C SER A 311 -20.83 -15.63 15.64
N LEU A 312 -20.24 -14.53 15.16
CA LEU A 312 -18.89 -14.10 15.49
C LEU A 312 -18.87 -13.16 16.71
N PRO A 313 -17.80 -13.20 17.53
CA PRO A 313 -17.59 -12.28 18.64
C PRO A 313 -17.00 -10.95 18.12
N LEU A 314 -17.75 -10.23 17.28
CA LEU A 314 -17.34 -9.03 16.54
C LEU A 314 -16.76 -7.92 17.42
N GLU A 315 -17.13 -7.89 18.69
CA GLU A 315 -16.71 -6.88 19.67
C GLU A 315 -15.35 -7.21 20.32
N THR A 316 -14.81 -8.40 20.06
CA THR A 316 -13.54 -8.88 20.67
C THR A 316 -12.35 -8.80 19.74
N PHE A 317 -12.56 -8.40 18.47
CA PHE A 317 -11.49 -8.21 17.50
C PHE A 317 -10.91 -6.82 17.67
N ASP A 318 -9.58 -6.75 17.69
CA ASP A 318 -8.86 -5.48 17.67
C ASP A 318 -9.06 -4.81 16.30
N SER A 319 -8.94 -5.61 15.23
CA SER A 319 -9.14 -5.16 13.85
C SER A 319 -9.86 -6.22 12.99
N ILE A 320 -10.70 -5.75 12.06
CA ILE A 320 -11.43 -6.56 11.08
C ILE A 320 -11.05 -6.08 9.68
N LEU A 321 -10.57 -6.99 8.84
CA LEU A 321 -10.28 -6.74 7.44
C LEU A 321 -11.36 -7.43 6.59
N ILE A 322 -12.02 -6.65 5.75
CA ILE A 322 -12.98 -7.12 4.75
C ILE A 322 -12.23 -7.15 3.42
N LEU A 323 -12.00 -8.36 2.91
CA LEU A 323 -11.17 -8.64 1.74
C LEU A 323 -12.06 -8.96 0.54
N ALA A 324 -11.60 -8.59 -0.65
CA ALA A 324 -12.20 -9.04 -1.89
C ALA A 324 -12.14 -10.58 -1.98
N GLU A 325 -13.23 -11.21 -2.39
CA GLU A 325 -13.26 -12.67 -2.55
C GLU A 325 -12.70 -13.08 -3.91
N GLU A 326 -11.72 -13.98 -3.92
CA GLU A 326 -11.04 -14.54 -5.10
C GLU A 326 -12.04 -14.93 -6.21
N SER A 327 -13.16 -15.55 -5.83
CA SER A 327 -14.19 -16.02 -6.77
C SER A 327 -15.00 -14.93 -7.47
N LEU A 328 -14.91 -13.69 -7.00
CA LEU A 328 -15.69 -12.54 -7.47
C LEU A 328 -14.79 -11.35 -7.86
N GLU A 329 -13.47 -11.49 -7.80
CA GLU A 329 -12.52 -10.45 -8.19
C GLU A 329 -12.64 -10.05 -9.66
N ASP A 330 -13.07 -10.97 -10.55
CA ASP A 330 -13.32 -10.67 -11.97
C ASP A 330 -14.44 -9.61 -12.18
N SER A 331 -15.21 -9.29 -11.14
CA SER A 331 -16.18 -8.19 -11.17
C SER A 331 -15.97 -7.23 -10.00
N VAL A 332 -15.10 -6.25 -10.25
CA VAL A 332 -14.77 -5.11 -9.37
C VAL A 332 -16.01 -4.54 -8.66
N VAL A 333 -17.07 -4.20 -9.42
CA VAL A 333 -18.30 -3.60 -8.87
C VAL A 333 -19.02 -4.55 -7.89
N HIS A 334 -19.05 -5.85 -8.19
CA HIS A 334 -19.67 -6.83 -7.32
C HIS A 334 -18.86 -7.08 -6.05
N SER A 335 -17.53 -7.11 -6.17
CA SER A 335 -16.62 -7.24 -5.03
C SER A 335 -16.81 -6.06 -4.06
N ASP A 336 -16.72 -4.83 -4.56
CA ASP A 336 -16.92 -3.61 -3.77
C ASP A 336 -18.28 -3.58 -3.07
N SER A 337 -19.34 -3.96 -3.78
CA SER A 337 -20.69 -4.02 -3.23
C SER A 337 -20.79 -4.99 -2.04
N ARG A 338 -20.09 -6.14 -2.10
CA ARG A 338 -20.05 -7.12 -1.01
C ARG A 338 -19.22 -6.62 0.17
N SER A 339 -18.09 -5.98 -0.10
CA SER A 339 -17.23 -5.39 0.92
C SER A 339 -18.00 -4.33 1.72
N LEU A 340 -18.68 -3.41 1.03
CA LEU A 340 -19.53 -2.39 1.66
C LEU A 340 -20.73 -2.98 2.40
N ALA A 341 -21.40 -4.00 1.83
CA ALA A 341 -22.51 -4.67 2.51
C ALA A 341 -22.04 -5.35 3.82
N THR A 342 -20.89 -6.02 3.79
CA THR A 342 -20.28 -6.66 4.97
C THR A 342 -19.93 -5.61 6.04
N LEU A 343 -19.34 -4.49 5.63
CA LEU A 343 -19.00 -3.37 6.52
C LEU A 343 -20.24 -2.85 7.26
N LEU A 344 -21.30 -2.53 6.51
CA LEU A 344 -22.56 -2.03 7.08
C LEU A 344 -23.22 -3.05 8.01
N LEU A 345 -23.18 -4.34 7.66
CA LEU A 345 -23.74 -5.40 8.50
C LEU A 345 -22.99 -5.55 9.82
N ILE A 346 -21.65 -5.56 9.80
CA ILE A 346 -20.83 -5.66 11.01
C ILE A 346 -21.13 -4.49 11.95
N ARG A 347 -21.16 -3.26 11.43
CA ARG A 347 -21.46 -2.06 12.23
C ARG A 347 -22.88 -2.08 12.81
N ASP A 348 -23.88 -2.46 12.02
CA ASP A 348 -25.24 -2.57 12.53
C ASP A 348 -25.36 -3.67 13.60
N ILE A 349 -24.71 -4.83 13.44
CA ILE A 349 -24.69 -5.89 14.46
C ILE A 349 -24.05 -5.39 15.76
N GLN A 350 -22.88 -4.77 15.69
CA GLN A 350 -22.18 -4.22 16.86
C GLN A 350 -23.05 -3.18 17.58
N SER A 351 -23.69 -2.26 16.85
CA SER A 351 -24.57 -1.24 17.43
C SER A 351 -25.81 -1.81 18.13
N LYS A 352 -26.35 -2.94 17.66
CA LYS A 352 -27.51 -3.61 18.27
C LYS A 352 -27.14 -4.40 19.52
N ARG A 353 -25.93 -4.98 19.55
CA ARG A 353 -25.40 -5.72 20.72
C ARG A 353 -24.93 -4.81 21.83
N LEU A 354 -24.45 -3.62 21.47
CA LEU A 354 -24.04 -2.55 22.37
C LEU A 354 -24.95 -1.32 22.14
N PRO A 355 -26.21 -1.34 22.59
CA PRO A 355 -27.04 -0.14 22.53
C PRO A 355 -26.36 0.96 23.34
N ASN A 356 -26.02 2.10 22.70
CA ASN A 356 -25.39 3.27 23.31
C ASN A 356 -25.94 3.52 24.72
N LYS A 357 -25.12 3.26 25.74
CA LYS A 357 -25.27 3.97 27.01
C LYS A 357 -24.62 5.32 26.83
N ASP A 358 -25.39 6.27 26.32
CA ASP A 358 -25.17 7.71 26.55
C ASP A 358 -25.41 8.02 28.05
N VAL A 359 -24.65 7.35 28.92
CA VAL A 359 -24.56 7.71 30.33
C VAL A 359 -23.32 8.58 30.42
N LYS A 360 -23.55 9.89 30.52
CA LYS A 360 -22.57 10.86 31.04
C LYS A 360 -21.73 10.18 32.14
N LEU A 361 -20.46 9.96 31.86
CA LEU A 361 -19.51 9.31 32.77
C LEU A 361 -19.24 10.19 34.01
N THR A 362 -20.15 10.13 34.97
CA THR A 362 -19.83 10.25 36.40
C THR A 362 -19.85 8.83 36.98
N SER A 363 -18.76 8.09 36.80
CA SER A 363 -18.34 6.89 37.57
C SER A 363 -17.14 6.27 36.84
N THR A 364 -15.89 6.61 37.16
CA THR A 364 -15.09 5.86 38.15
C THR A 364 -15.50 4.39 38.28
N SER A 365 -15.23 3.60 37.24
CA SER A 365 -14.99 2.17 37.38
C SER A 365 -13.60 1.85 36.87
N LEU A 366 -12.73 1.57 37.83
CA LEU A 366 -11.34 1.17 37.69
C LEU A 366 -11.22 -0.11 36.84
N ARG A 367 -11.01 0.04 35.52
CA ARG A 367 -10.09 -0.87 34.82
C ARG A 367 -8.68 -0.36 35.14
N LEU A 368 -7.89 -1.21 35.80
CA LEU A 368 -6.54 -0.87 36.24
C LEU A 368 -5.74 -0.17 35.13
N ALA A 369 -5.20 0.98 35.50
CA ALA A 369 -4.31 1.81 34.71
C ALA A 369 -2.90 1.20 34.63
N GLY A 370 -2.20 1.49 33.52
CA GLY A 370 -0.88 0.96 33.12
C GLY A 370 -1.08 0.02 31.94
N PHE A 371 -0.50 0.17 30.75
CA PHE A 371 0.82 0.67 30.37
C PHE A 371 0.80 1.17 28.91
N SER A 372 1.82 1.94 28.53
CA SER A 372 1.87 2.84 27.37
C SER A 372 2.22 2.15 26.04
N HIS A 373 1.23 1.88 25.18
CA HIS A 373 1.38 2.04 23.73
C HIS A 373 0.83 3.43 23.33
N HIS A 374 1.43 4.05 22.31
CA HIS A 374 1.32 5.47 21.94
C HIS A 374 -0.02 6.15 22.34
N SER A 375 0.07 7.17 23.19
CA SER A 375 -1.06 7.91 23.79
C SER A 375 -2.17 8.26 22.80
N TRP A 376 -1.80 8.59 21.55
CA TRP A 376 -2.74 9.01 20.51
C TRP A 376 -3.54 7.83 19.90
N ILE A 377 -2.96 6.64 19.73
CA ILE A 377 -3.68 5.45 19.23
C ILE A 377 -4.71 5.00 20.25
N ARG A 378 -4.35 5.05 21.54
CA ARG A 378 -5.30 4.76 22.60
C ARG A 378 -6.34 5.86 22.74
N GLU A 379 -6.00 7.13 22.53
CA GLU A 379 -6.97 8.22 22.46
C GLU A 379 -7.93 8.05 21.26
N MET A 380 -7.48 7.54 20.11
CA MET A 380 -8.35 7.20 18.98
C MET A 380 -9.20 5.94 19.23
N GLN A 381 -8.62 4.89 19.80
CA GLN A 381 -9.33 3.67 20.23
C GLN A 381 -10.24 3.91 21.46
N GLN A 382 -9.99 4.94 22.26
CA GLN A 382 -10.88 5.39 23.36
C GLN A 382 -11.91 6.40 22.86
N ALA A 383 -11.63 7.12 21.77
CA ALA A 383 -12.60 7.99 21.09
C ALA A 383 -13.60 7.18 20.24
N SER A 384 -13.25 5.97 19.84
CA SER A 384 -14.12 5.01 19.16
C SER A 384 -14.24 3.75 20.01
N ASP A 385 -15.33 3.57 20.77
CA ASP A 385 -15.70 2.33 21.49
C ASP A 385 -15.93 1.11 20.55
N ARG A 386 -15.27 1.04 19.39
CA ARG A 386 -15.53 0.11 18.30
C ARG A 386 -14.23 -0.40 17.68
N SER A 387 -14.23 -1.69 17.30
CA SER A 387 -13.13 -2.33 16.55
C SER A 387 -12.79 -1.55 15.28
N ILE A 388 -11.52 -1.53 14.89
CA ILE A 388 -11.09 -0.95 13.61
C ILE A 388 -11.62 -1.85 12.49
N ILE A 389 -12.23 -1.28 11.44
CA ILE A 389 -12.63 -2.03 10.26
C ILE A 389 -11.96 -1.40 9.05
N ILE A 390 -11.28 -2.24 8.27
CA ILE A 390 -10.67 -1.88 7.00
C ILE A 390 -11.34 -2.69 5.90
N SER A 391 -11.79 -2.00 4.86
CA SER A 391 -12.43 -2.62 3.71
C SER A 391 -11.59 -2.42 2.46
N GLU A 392 -11.28 -3.51 1.77
CA GLU A 392 -10.71 -3.48 0.42
C GLU A 392 -11.79 -3.05 -0.58
N ILE A 393 -11.47 -2.05 -1.41
CA ILE A 393 -12.31 -1.54 -2.49
C ILE A 393 -11.46 -1.44 -3.75
N LEU A 394 -11.85 -2.14 -4.80
CA LEU A 394 -11.08 -2.27 -6.03
C LEU A 394 -11.28 -1.07 -6.96
N ASP A 395 -12.47 -0.44 -7.00
CA ASP A 395 -12.71 0.78 -7.80
C ASP A 395 -12.50 2.07 -6.97
N SER A 396 -11.57 2.91 -7.41
CA SER A 396 -11.31 4.22 -6.80
C SER A 396 -12.54 5.14 -6.82
N ARG A 397 -13.42 5.01 -7.82
CA ARG A 397 -14.68 5.78 -7.88
C ARG A 397 -15.63 5.39 -6.75
N THR A 398 -15.65 4.11 -6.37
CA THR A 398 -16.46 3.64 -5.25
C THR A 398 -15.94 4.23 -3.94
N ARG A 399 -14.62 4.30 -3.74
CA ARG A 399 -14.01 4.94 -2.56
C ARG A 399 -14.47 6.39 -2.40
N ASN A 400 -14.44 7.16 -3.48
CA ASN A 400 -14.83 8.59 -3.48
C ASN A 400 -16.32 8.81 -3.13
N LEU A 401 -17.19 7.84 -3.40
CA LEU A 401 -18.59 7.90 -2.97
C LEU A 401 -18.76 7.65 -1.47
N VAL A 402 -17.86 6.86 -0.87
CA VAL A 402 -17.94 6.43 0.53
C VAL A 402 -17.24 7.42 1.48
N SER A 403 -16.24 8.18 1.00
CA SER A 403 -15.50 9.19 1.79
C SER A 403 -16.38 10.31 2.37
N VAL A 404 -17.56 10.52 1.80
CA VAL A 404 -18.57 11.49 2.28
C VAL A 404 -19.28 11.02 3.56
N SER A 405 -19.21 9.73 3.88
CA SER A 405 -19.82 9.16 5.08
C SER A 405 -18.83 9.18 6.25
N ARG A 406 -19.22 9.85 7.36
CA ARG A 406 -18.45 9.93 8.62
C ARG A 406 -18.36 8.57 9.31
N ILE A 407 -17.62 7.65 8.72
CA ILE A 407 -17.37 6.35 9.30
C ILE A 407 -15.92 6.35 9.76
N SER A 408 -15.70 5.98 11.02
CA SER A 408 -14.40 5.66 11.61
C SER A 408 -13.67 4.50 10.93
N ASP A 409 -14.11 4.12 9.73
CA ASP A 409 -13.84 2.86 9.05
C ASP A 409 -13.10 3.23 7.78
N TYR A 410 -11.95 2.59 7.59
CA TYR A 410 -11.05 2.98 6.54
C TYR A 410 -11.32 2.13 5.29
N VAL A 411 -11.42 2.79 4.16
CA VAL A 411 -11.54 2.14 2.84
C VAL A 411 -10.19 2.27 2.17
N LEU A 412 -9.51 1.15 1.90
CA LEU A 412 -8.29 1.13 1.09
C LEU A 412 -8.67 0.77 -0.34
N SER A 413 -8.10 1.50 -1.31
CA SER A 413 -8.33 1.27 -2.73
C SER A 413 -7.04 1.11 -3.52
N ASN A 414 -7.18 0.58 -4.73
CA ASN A 414 -6.09 0.43 -5.70
C ASN A 414 -5.48 1.78 -6.15
N GLU A 415 -6.09 2.92 -5.80
CA GLU A 415 -5.55 4.27 -6.06
C GLU A 415 -4.19 4.51 -5.41
N LEU A 416 -3.83 3.75 -4.37
CA LEU A 416 -2.48 3.82 -3.79
C LEU A 416 -1.40 3.21 -4.70
N VAL A 417 -1.79 2.49 -5.75
CA VAL A 417 -0.87 1.83 -6.68
C VAL A 417 -1.09 2.26 -8.14
N SER A 418 -2.30 2.70 -8.50
CA SER A 418 -2.71 3.02 -9.87
C SER A 418 -2.64 4.49 -10.24
#